data_AF-A0A931CS96-F1
#
_entry.id   AF-A0A931CS96-F1
#
_cell.length_a   1.000
_cell.length_b   1.000
_cell.length_c   1.000
_cell.angle_alpha   90.00
_cell.angle_beta   90.00
_cell.angle_gamma   90.00
#
_symmetry.space_group_name_H-M   'P 1'
#
loop_
_entity.id
_entity.type
_entity.pdbx_description
1 polymer ?
#
loop_
_entity_poly.entity_id
_entity_poly.type
_entity_poly.pdbx_seq_one_letter_code
_entity_poly.pdbx_strand_id
1 'polypeptide(L)'
;MDLNIVDTSYGRDSLSARLTQTAHAQIPHPRQPARHTILQVSILNAALDKNSHAKISVLNRASMEWTELLSLTASEWRSNVPNPTGSATDSQAAMEELAASLFKRAERILGY
;
A
#
# COMPACT_ATOMS: atom_id res chain seq x y z
N MET A 1 0.09 9.33 -14.07
CA MET A 1 0.56 9.85 -12.78
C MET A 1 2.05 9.58 -12.73
N ASP A 2 2.88 10.55 -12.38
CA ASP A 2 4.28 10.27 -12.05
C ASP A 2 4.34 9.81 -10.60
N LEU A 3 4.11 8.50 -10.40
CA LEU A 3 4.32 7.82 -9.13
C LEU A 3 5.81 7.46 -9.05
N ASN A 4 6.53 8.09 -8.13
CA ASN A 4 7.92 7.74 -7.87
C ASN A 4 8.02 6.96 -6.56
N ILE A 5 8.24 5.64 -6.65
CA ILE A 5 8.49 4.82 -5.46
C ILE A 5 9.87 5.18 -4.93
N VAL A 6 9.91 5.73 -3.71
CA VAL A 6 11.14 6.22 -3.08
C VAL A 6 11.72 5.24 -2.07
N ASP A 7 10.88 4.34 -1.54
CA ASP A 7 11.30 3.33 -0.58
C ASP A 7 10.43 2.07 -0.72
N THR A 8 11.06 0.91 -0.55
CA THR A 8 10.41 -0.39 -0.53
C THR A 8 11.13 -1.27 0.48
N SER A 9 10.38 -1.76 1.47
CA SER A 9 10.88 -2.61 2.54
C SER A 9 10.02 -3.86 2.69
N TYR A 10 10.68 -5.01 2.80
CA TYR A 10 10.04 -6.29 3.08
C TYR A 10 10.31 -6.73 4.51
N GLY A 11 9.31 -7.34 5.14
CA GLY A 11 9.49 -8.02 6.42
C GLY A 11 10.41 -9.24 6.28
N ARG A 12 11.14 -9.55 7.35
CA ARG A 12 12.06 -10.70 7.43
C ARG A 12 11.51 -11.85 8.27
N ASP A 13 10.27 -11.74 8.71
CA ASP A 13 9.62 -12.78 9.52
C ASP A 13 9.25 -13.97 8.63
N SER A 14 9.60 -15.18 9.06
CA SER A 14 9.26 -16.42 8.33
C SER A 14 7.79 -16.79 8.44
N LEU A 15 7.06 -16.24 9.42
CA LEU A 15 5.66 -16.53 9.70
C LEU A 15 4.69 -15.50 9.10
N SER A 16 5.22 -14.39 8.57
CA SER A 16 4.41 -13.33 7.96
C SER A 16 5.12 -12.65 6.79
N ALA A 17 4.39 -12.44 5.70
CA ALA A 17 4.88 -11.60 4.62
C ALA A 17 4.49 -10.15 4.90
N ARG A 18 5.45 -9.23 4.84
CA ARG A 18 5.18 -7.79 4.98
C ARG A 18 5.81 -7.03 3.82
N LEU A 19 5.06 -6.07 3.32
CA LEU A 19 5.54 -5.07 2.36
C LEU A 19 5.16 -3.69 2.87
N THR A 20 6.13 -2.77 2.88
CA THR A 20 5.89 -1.34 3.01
C THR A 20 6.49 -0.65 1.81
N GLN A 21 5.70 0.15 1.11
CA GLN A 21 6.16 0.96 -0.02
C GLN A 21 5.76 2.41 0.19
N THR A 22 6.73 3.31 0.05
CA THR A 22 6.50 4.75 0.12
C THR A 22 6.71 5.34 -1.26
N ALA A 23 5.75 6.15 -1.71
CA ALA A 23 5.78 6.78 -3.01
C ALA A 23 5.50 8.28 -2.91
N HIS A 24 6.23 9.05 -3.73
CA HIS A 24 5.90 10.43 -4.01
C HIS A 24 4.97 10.48 -5.21
N ALA A 25 3.89 11.23 -5.06
CA ALA A 25 2.79 11.32 -6.00
C ALA A 25 2.51 12.77 -6.33
N GLN A 26 2.29 13.10 -7.59
CA GLN A 26 1.72 14.38 -7.99
C GLN A 26 0.26 14.16 -8.38
N ILE A 27 -0.64 14.46 -7.44
CA ILE A 27 -2.07 14.22 -7.61
C ILE A 27 -2.71 15.45 -8.28
N PRO A 28 -3.26 15.32 -9.50
CA PRO A 28 -3.98 16.41 -10.15
C PRO A 28 -5.29 16.71 -9.42
N HIS A 29 -5.64 17.99 -9.29
CA HIS A 29 -6.91 18.43 -8.71
C HIS A 29 -7.68 19.28 -9.72
N PRO A 30 -8.99 19.09 -9.95
CA PRO A 30 -9.73 19.74 -11.04
C PRO A 30 -9.78 21.29 -11.01
N ARG A 31 -9.35 21.90 -9.91
CA ARG A 31 -9.49 23.35 -9.62
C ARG A 31 -8.27 23.94 -8.92
N GLN A 32 -7.20 23.17 -8.77
CA GLN A 32 -6.02 23.59 -8.03
C GLN A 32 -4.76 23.02 -8.68
N PRO A 33 -3.59 23.64 -8.47
CA PRO A 33 -2.32 23.05 -8.87
C PRO A 33 -2.19 21.63 -8.32
N ALA A 34 -1.59 20.74 -9.10
CA ALA A 34 -1.36 19.37 -8.68
C ALA A 34 -0.56 19.36 -7.36
N ARG A 35 -1.05 18.60 -6.39
CA ARG A 35 -0.49 18.58 -5.04
C ARG A 35 0.53 17.45 -4.95
N HIS A 36 1.72 17.77 -4.46
CA HIS A 36 2.68 16.75 -4.07
C HIS A 36 2.18 16.06 -2.80
N THR A 37 2.04 14.75 -2.89
CA THR A 37 1.49 13.90 -1.85
C THR A 37 2.47 12.77 -1.61
N ILE A 38 2.66 12.39 -0.34
CA ILE A 38 3.44 11.21 0.02
C ILE A 38 2.45 10.14 0.43
N LEU A 39 2.52 9.00 -0.25
CA LEU A 39 1.65 7.84 -0.03
C LEU A 39 2.48 6.70 0.56
N GLN A 40 1.88 5.94 1.46
CA GLN A 40 2.47 4.71 1.97
C GLN A 40 1.47 3.57 1.88
N VAL A 41 1.89 2.47 1.26
CA VAL A 41 1.20 1.19 1.34
C VAL A 41 1.84 0.36 2.44
N SER A 42 1.01 -0.27 3.27
CA SER A 42 1.43 -1.27 4.26
C SER A 42 0.58 -2.53 4.09
N ILE A 43 1.23 -3.63 3.75
CA ILE A 43 0.62 -4.95 3.62
C ILE A 43 1.28 -5.88 4.63
N LEU A 44 0.47 -6.57 5.41
CA LEU A 44 0.86 -7.65 6.30
C LEU A 44 -0.04 -8.85 5.99
N ASN A 45 0.56 -9.94 5.54
CA ASN A 45 -0.10 -11.23 5.37
C ASN A 45 0.43 -12.20 6.44
N ALA A 46 -0.37 -12.41 7.48
CA ALA A 46 -0.10 -13.32 8.57
C ALA A 46 -0.95 -14.59 8.44
N ALA A 47 -0.51 -15.68 9.08
CA ALA A 47 -1.24 -16.96 9.07
C ALA A 47 -2.71 -16.83 9.52
N LEU A 48 -3.02 -15.95 10.48
CA LEU A 48 -4.37 -15.68 10.94
C LEU A 48 -4.93 -14.39 10.31
N ASP A 49 -6.10 -14.48 9.66
CA ASP A 49 -6.76 -13.36 8.98
C ASP A 49 -6.89 -12.10 9.83
N LYS A 50 -7.25 -12.24 11.11
CA LYS A 50 -7.41 -11.10 12.03
C LYS A 50 -6.15 -10.26 12.22
N ASN A 51 -4.98 -10.81 11.88
CA ASN A 51 -3.69 -10.13 11.96
C ASN A 51 -3.22 -9.58 10.60
N SER A 52 -3.91 -9.93 9.52
CA SER A 52 -3.59 -9.50 8.17
C SER A 52 -4.26 -8.16 7.85
N HIS A 53 -3.57 -7.30 7.12
CA HIS A 53 -4.13 -6.04 6.64
C HIS A 53 -3.44 -5.60 5.35
N ALA A 54 -4.16 -4.86 4.51
CA ALA A 54 -3.59 -4.13 3.39
C ALA A 54 -4.20 -2.73 3.39
N LYS A 55 -3.37 -1.71 3.60
CA LYS A 55 -3.84 -0.32 3.70
C LYS A 55 -2.96 0.63 2.91
N ILE A 56 -3.56 1.75 2.53
CA ILE A 56 -2.87 2.89 1.96
C ILE A 56 -3.17 4.14 2.79
N SER A 57 -2.11 4.88 3.09
CA SER A 57 -2.15 6.09 3.90
C SER A 57 -1.49 7.25 3.15
N VAL A 58 -1.89 8.46 3.51
CA VAL A 58 -1.29 9.71 3.05
C VAL A 58 -0.59 10.39 4.22
N LEU A 59 0.59 10.98 3.97
CA LEU A 59 1.23 11.83 4.96
C LEU A 59 0.53 13.19 5.02
N ASN A 60 -0.08 13.50 6.16
CA ASN A 60 -0.55 14.84 6.45
C ASN A 60 0.65 15.74 6.75
N ARG A 61 0.96 16.68 5.86
CA ARG A 61 2.11 17.58 6.00
C ARG A 61 2.01 18.55 7.17
N ALA A 62 0.79 18.87 7.64
CA ALA A 62 0.61 19.81 8.73
C ALA A 62 0.87 19.15 10.09
N SER A 63 0.39 17.91 10.29
CA SER A 63 0.60 17.17 11.54
C SER A 63 1.81 16.24 11.51
N MET A 64 2.40 15.98 10.34
CA MET A 64 3.44 14.97 10.12
C MET A 64 2.99 13.55 10.51
N GLU A 65 1.70 13.27 10.41
CA GLU A 65 1.10 11.98 10.74
C GLU A 65 0.58 11.26 9.50
N TRP A 66 0.58 9.93 9.54
CA TRP A 66 -0.03 9.10 8.51
C TRP A 66 -1.54 9.02 8.72
N THR A 67 -2.31 9.50 7.76
CA THR A 67 -3.76 9.36 7.73
C THR A 67 -4.15 8.23 6.79
N GLU A 68 -4.89 7.24 7.28
CA GLU A 68 -5.39 6.14 6.47
C GLU A 68 -6.41 6.67 5.44
N LEU A 69 -6.23 6.31 4.17
CA LEU A 69 -7.19 6.60 3.11
C LEU A 69 -8.14 5.43 2.87
N LEU A 70 -7.58 4.22 2.90
CA LEU A 70 -8.29 2.99 2.63
C LEU A 70 -7.57 1.84 3.33
N SER A 71 -8.35 0.95 3.93
CA SER A 71 -7.91 -0.33 4.46
C SER A 71 -8.80 -1.43 3.91
N LEU A 72 -8.17 -2.53 3.48
CA LEU A 72 -8.82 -3.71 2.97
C LEU A 72 -8.71 -4.83 4.00
N THR A 73 -9.85 -5.46 4.27
CA THR A 73 -9.94 -6.70 5.05
C THR A 73 -9.25 -7.84 4.31
N ALA A 74 -8.72 -8.83 5.03
CA ALA A 74 -8.04 -9.98 4.43
C ALA A 74 -8.87 -10.68 3.33
N SER A 75 -10.19 -10.80 3.53
CA SER A 75 -11.12 -11.37 2.55
C SER A 75 -11.14 -10.66 1.19
N GLU A 76 -10.76 -9.39 1.11
CA GLU A 76 -10.82 -8.61 -0.13
C GLU A 76 -9.58 -8.79 -1.03
N TRP A 77 -8.46 -9.29 -0.49
CA TRP A 77 -7.19 -9.32 -1.23
C TRP A 77 -6.38 -10.60 -1.07
N ARG A 78 -6.68 -11.46 -0.08
CA ARG A 78 -5.89 -12.66 0.21
C ARG A 78 -5.94 -13.72 -0.89
N SER A 79 -6.97 -13.71 -1.74
CA SER A 79 -7.00 -14.54 -2.96
C SER A 79 -5.89 -14.19 -3.94
N ASN A 80 -5.40 -12.93 -3.91
CA ASN A 80 -4.39 -12.41 -4.83
C ASN A 80 -2.99 -12.45 -4.22
N VAL A 81 -2.86 -12.59 -2.89
CA VAL A 81 -1.58 -12.68 -2.18
C VAL A 81 -1.53 -14.00 -1.40
N PRO A 82 -0.93 -15.06 -1.96
CA PRO A 82 -0.91 -16.37 -1.33
C PRO A 82 -0.17 -16.34 0.00
N ASN A 83 -0.53 -17.27 0.87
CA ASN A 83 0.07 -17.41 2.19
C ASN A 83 1.59 -17.62 2.11
N PRO A 84 2.37 -17.06 3.05
CA PRO A 84 3.83 -17.14 3.06
C PRO A 84 4.39 -18.56 3.22
N THR A 85 3.55 -19.57 3.42
CA THR A 85 3.94 -20.98 3.45
C THR A 85 4.32 -21.53 2.06
N GLY A 86 4.18 -20.74 0.99
CA GLY A 86 4.66 -21.03 -0.37
C GLY A 86 6.07 -20.50 -0.66
N SER A 87 6.43 -20.34 -1.94
CA SER A 87 7.72 -19.75 -2.34
C SER A 87 7.72 -18.24 -2.04
N ALA A 88 8.79 -17.73 -1.42
CA ALA A 88 8.88 -16.33 -0.98
C ALA A 88 8.80 -15.31 -2.13
N THR A 89 9.30 -15.69 -3.32
CA THR A 89 9.33 -14.84 -4.52
C THR A 89 7.93 -14.56 -5.06
N ASP A 90 7.05 -15.57 -5.05
CA ASP A 90 5.68 -15.42 -5.56
C ASP A 90 4.84 -14.54 -4.65
N SER A 91 5.04 -14.63 -3.33
CA SER A 91 4.37 -13.76 -2.35
C SER A 91 4.81 -12.30 -2.45
N GLN A 92 6.07 -12.01 -2.76
CA GLN A 92 6.55 -10.63 -2.92
C GLN A 92 5.96 -9.94 -4.15
N ALA A 93 6.02 -10.59 -5.31
CA ALA A 93 5.44 -10.06 -6.54
C ALA A 93 3.93 -9.79 -6.41
N ALA A 94 3.21 -10.71 -5.78
CA ALA A 94 1.79 -10.55 -5.50
C ALA A 94 1.48 -9.36 -4.57
N MET A 95 2.31 -9.13 -3.54
CA MET A 95 2.16 -7.97 -2.66
C MET A 95 2.45 -6.66 -3.39
N GLU A 96 3.43 -6.62 -4.29
CA GLU A 96 3.72 -5.44 -5.12
C GLU A 96 2.59 -5.12 -6.08
N GLU A 97 1.96 -6.13 -6.69
CA GLU A 97 0.78 -5.92 -7.54
C GLU A 97 -0.40 -5.35 -6.74
N LEU A 98 -0.62 -5.88 -5.52
CA LEU A 98 -1.61 -5.32 -4.60
C LEU A 98 -1.27 -3.88 -4.21
N ALA A 99 0.00 -3.57 -3.95
CA ALA A 99 0.44 -2.23 -3.63
C ALA A 99 0.22 -1.24 -4.79
N ALA A 100 0.53 -1.65 -6.02
CA ALA A 100 0.24 -0.87 -7.23
C ALA A 100 -1.26 -0.61 -7.41
N SER A 101 -2.10 -1.60 -7.12
CA SER A 101 -3.57 -1.46 -7.11
C SER A 101 -4.04 -0.45 -6.05
N LEU A 102 -3.46 -0.49 -4.85
CA LEU A 102 -3.76 0.45 -3.77
C LEU A 102 -3.36 1.88 -4.14
N PHE A 103 -2.17 2.10 -4.71
CA PHE A 103 -1.75 3.43 -5.19
C PHE A 103 -2.74 4.00 -6.22
N LYS A 104 -3.17 3.20 -7.21
CA LYS A 104 -4.19 3.60 -8.19
C LYS A 104 -5.56 3.90 -7.57
N ARG A 105 -5.90 3.30 -6.42
CA ARG A 105 -7.13 3.61 -5.69
C ARG A 105 -6.99 4.93 -4.92
N ALA A 106 -5.85 5.16 -4.27
CA ALA A 106 -5.58 6.43 -3.60
C ALA A 106 -5.55 7.62 -4.58
N GLU A 107 -5.01 7.43 -5.78
CA GLU A 107 -5.08 8.44 -6.85
C GLU A 107 -6.52 8.87 -7.14
N ARG A 108 -7.42 7.90 -7.27
CA ARG A 108 -8.84 8.18 -7.48
C ARG A 108 -9.42 8.91 -6.27
N ILE A 109 -9.22 8.39 -5.06
CA ILE A 109 -9.77 9.01 -3.83
C ILE A 109 -9.30 10.47 -3.67
N LEU A 110 -8.04 10.77 -3.98
CA LEU A 110 -7.45 12.10 -3.79
C LEU A 110 -7.60 13.05 -4.99
N GLY A 111 -7.80 12.52 -6.19
CA GLY A 111 -7.93 13.28 -7.42
C GLY A 111 -9.35 13.74 -7.74
N TYR A 112 -10.33 13.30 -6.95
CA TYR A 112 -11.75 13.68 -7.05
C TYR A 112 -12.16 14.69 -5.96
#